data_AF-A0A354BGN5-F1
#
_entry.id   AF-A0A354BGN5-F1
#
_cell.length_a   1.000
_cell.length_b   1.000
_cell.length_c   1.000
_cell.angle_alpha   90.00
_cell.angle_beta   90.00
_cell.angle_gamma   90.00
#
_symmetry.space_group_name_H-M   'P 1'
#
loop_
_entity.id
_entity.type
_entity.pdbx_description
1 polymer ?
#
loop_
_entity_poly.entity_id
_entity_poly.type
_entity_poly.pdbx_seq_one_letter_code
_entity_poly.pdbx_strand_id
1 'polypeptide(L)'
;MKKRSWKAGIQVVVEVSSSQLLAIERRIQLPDQLAKSLVAVEAQERSGYHERSGDVFAQAVCRWKLDLQLLPGLTKNTQRIPAGELMVELEQAISKEPQHLISYVLDELGLAT
;
A
#
# COMPACT_ATOMS: atom_id res chain seq x y z
N MET A 1 22.13 -34.29 -14.08
CA MET A 1 21.47 -33.91 -12.81
C MET A 1 20.12 -33.27 -13.10
N LYS A 2 19.14 -33.57 -12.24
CA LYS A 2 17.73 -33.16 -12.33
C LYS A 2 17.54 -31.75 -11.74
N LYS A 3 16.48 -31.10 -12.24
CA LYS A 3 15.69 -30.01 -11.62
C LYS A 3 16.16 -28.56 -11.83
N ARG A 4 15.37 -27.81 -12.59
CA ARG A 4 14.96 -26.44 -12.24
C ARG A 4 13.47 -26.31 -12.54
N SER A 5 12.65 -26.42 -11.50
CA SER A 5 11.20 -26.23 -11.58
C SER A 5 10.91 -24.81 -11.12
N TRP A 6 10.59 -23.91 -12.04
CA TRP A 6 9.88 -22.68 -11.70
C TRP A 6 8.40 -23.01 -11.81
N LYS A 7 7.70 -23.14 -10.68
CA LYS A 7 6.25 -23.29 -10.69
C LYS A 7 5.64 -22.09 -9.94
N ALA A 8 5.12 -21.17 -10.77
CA ALA A 8 4.17 -20.12 -10.46
C ALA A 8 4.68 -18.84 -9.77
N GLY A 9 5.77 -18.24 -10.27
CA GLY A 9 6.02 -16.80 -10.07
C GLY A 9 5.06 -15.99 -10.94
N ILE A 10 3.79 -15.90 -10.55
CA ILE A 10 2.77 -15.13 -11.26
C ILE A 10 3.02 -13.65 -10.93
N GLN A 11 3.41 -12.87 -11.93
CA GLN A 11 3.47 -11.41 -11.81
C GLN A 11 2.06 -10.85 -11.96
N VAL A 12 1.60 -10.10 -10.96
CA VAL A 12 0.31 -9.41 -10.99
C VAL A 12 0.57 -7.91 -11.02
N VAL A 13 0.06 -7.23 -12.04
CA VAL A 13 0.10 -5.78 -12.15
C VAL A 13 -1.10 -5.22 -11.38
N VAL A 14 -0.86 -4.43 -10.35
CA VAL A 14 -1.92 -3.76 -9.59
C VAL A 14 -1.94 -2.29 -9.99
N GLU A 15 -3.11 -1.81 -10.42
CA GLU A 15 -3.28 -0.42 -10.79
C GLU A 15 -4.14 0.31 -9.76
N VAL A 16 -3.68 1.50 -9.37
CA VAL A 16 -4.40 2.43 -8.51
C VAL A 16 -4.17 3.82 -9.10
N SER A 17 -5.23 4.61 -9.29
CA SER A 17 -5.11 5.96 -9.80
C SER A 17 -4.61 6.92 -8.71
N SER A 18 -3.96 8.01 -9.11
CA SER A 18 -3.55 9.07 -8.18
C SER A 18 -4.74 9.67 -7.43
N SER A 19 -5.92 9.76 -8.05
CA SER A 19 -7.14 10.24 -7.39
C SER A 19 -7.59 9.30 -6.26
N GLN A 20 -7.46 7.99 -6.43
CA GLN A 20 -7.75 7.01 -5.38
C GLN A 20 -6.77 7.12 -4.22
N LEU A 21 -5.47 7.23 -4.53
CA LEU A 21 -4.43 7.42 -3.51
C LEU A 21 -4.69 8.68 -2.68
N LEU A 22 -4.95 9.82 -3.32
CA LEU A 22 -5.26 11.07 -2.63
C LEU A 22 -6.53 10.98 -1.78
N ALA A 23 -7.56 10.28 -2.25
CA ALA A 23 -8.80 10.09 -1.49
C ALA A 23 -8.55 9.26 -0.21
N ILE A 24 -7.80 8.17 -0.35
CA ILE A 24 -7.43 7.30 0.79
C ILE A 24 -6.53 8.06 1.77
N GLU A 25 -5.50 8.74 1.26
CA GLU A 25 -4.52 9.49 2.06
C GLU A 25 -5.20 10.55 2.93
N ARG A 26 -6.11 11.33 2.34
CA ARG A 26 -6.92 12.34 3.06
C ARG A 26 -7.83 11.70 4.10
N ARG A 27 -8.43 10.56 3.77
CA ARG A 27 -9.38 9.87 4.66
C ARG A 27 -8.70 9.33 5.92
N ILE A 28 -7.49 8.78 5.78
CA ILE A 28 -6.72 8.26 6.92
C ILE A 28 -5.89 9.35 7.62
N GLN A 29 -5.90 10.59 7.11
CA GLN A 29 -5.10 11.71 7.61
C GLN A 29 -3.60 11.36 7.70
N LEU A 30 -3.08 10.64 6.69
CA LEU A 30 -1.70 10.17 6.69
C LEU A 30 -0.68 11.31 6.89
N PRO A 31 -0.81 12.49 6.26
CA PRO A 31 0.13 13.59 6.48
C PRO A 31 0.19 14.05 7.94
N ASP A 32 -0.94 14.06 8.65
CA ASP A 32 -0.98 14.45 10.06
C ASP A 32 -0.35 13.40 10.96
N GLN A 33 -0.49 12.11 10.63
CA GLN A 33 0.17 11.03 11.36
C GLN A 33 1.69 11.04 11.15
N LEU A 34 2.13 11.21 9.90
CA LEU A 34 3.55 11.38 9.58
C LEU A 34 4.14 12.60 10.29
N ALA A 35 3.44 13.73 10.29
CA ALA A 35 3.90 14.92 10.97
C ALA A 35 4.12 14.68 12.47
N LYS A 36 3.23 13.93 13.13
CA LYS A 36 3.37 13.55 14.55
C LYS A 36 4.58 12.65 14.78
N SER A 37 4.77 11.62 13.96
CA SER A 37 5.93 10.71 14.08
C SER A 37 7.26 11.41 13.79
N LEU A 38 7.27 12.40 12.90
CA LEU A 38 8.47 13.15 12.52
C LEU A 38 8.83 14.29 13.46
N VAL A 39 8.06 14.57 14.52
CA VAL A 39 8.38 15.63 15.51
C VAL A 39 9.77 15.45 16.11
N ALA A 40 10.15 14.20 16.41
CA ALA A 40 11.44 13.87 17.01
C ALA A 40 12.59 13.76 15.98
N VAL A 41 12.28 13.74 14.68
CA VAL A 41 13.27 13.63 13.59
C VAL A 41 13.82 15.01 13.25
N GLU A 42 15.12 15.09 12.95
CA GLU A 42 15.77 16.34 12.57
C GLU A 42 15.17 16.92 11.28
N ALA A 43 15.01 18.25 11.21
CA ALA A 43 14.37 18.91 10.08
C ALA A 43 15.03 18.60 8.72
N GLN A 44 16.35 18.37 8.72
CA GLN A 44 17.10 18.00 7.52
C GLN A 44 16.71 16.62 6.97
N GLU A 45 16.38 15.67 7.85
CA GLU A 45 16.03 14.30 7.47
C GLU A 45 14.56 14.18 7.05
N ARG A 46 13.67 15.06 7.55
CA ARG A 46 12.22 15.03 7.26
C ARG A 46 11.90 15.07 5.77
N SER A 47 12.70 15.78 4.97
CA SER A 47 12.51 15.88 3.51
C SER A 47 12.56 14.50 2.84
N GLY A 48 13.52 13.65 3.23
CA GLY A 48 13.65 12.29 2.71
C GLY A 48 12.50 11.37 3.11
N TYR A 49 11.90 11.58 4.29
CA TYR A 49 10.70 10.85 4.70
C TYR A 49 9.47 11.25 3.87
N HIS A 50 9.30 12.54 3.58
CA HIS A 50 8.19 13.00 2.73
C HIS A 50 8.29 12.42 1.33
N GLU A 51 9.47 12.42 0.71
CA GLU A 51 9.69 11.81 -0.61
C GLU A 51 9.35 10.32 -0.61
N ARG A 52 9.82 9.57 0.40
CA ARG A 52 9.58 8.12 0.50
C ARG A 52 8.16 7.75 0.90
N SER A 53 7.48 8.61 1.67
CA SER A 53 6.15 8.29 2.21
C SER A 53 5.10 8.08 1.13
N GLY A 54 5.19 8.83 0.02
CA GLY A 54 4.28 8.69 -1.11
C GLY A 54 4.43 7.32 -1.79
N ASP A 55 5.66 6.89 -2.03
CA ASP A 55 5.96 5.60 -2.65
C ASP A 55 5.56 4.43 -1.74
N VAL A 56 5.91 4.49 -0.46
CA VAL A 56 5.54 3.48 0.54
C VAL A 56 4.03 3.38 0.68
N PHE A 57 3.33 4.52 0.74
CA PHE A 57 1.87 4.55 0.79
C PHE A 57 1.24 3.93 -0.46
N ALA A 58 1.71 4.28 -1.66
CA ALA A 58 1.20 3.71 -2.90
C ALA A 58 1.42 2.18 -2.95
N GLN A 59 2.59 1.69 -2.51
CA GLN A 59 2.88 0.26 -2.42
C GLN A 59 1.96 -0.45 -1.42
N ALA A 60 1.72 0.14 -0.25
CA ALA A 60 0.84 -0.41 0.76
C ALA A 60 -0.61 -0.55 0.26
N VAL A 61 -1.13 0.48 -0.42
CA VAL A 61 -2.47 0.45 -1.03
C VAL A 61 -2.56 -0.61 -2.13
N CYS A 62 -1.55 -0.71 -2.99
CA CYS A 62 -1.47 -1.77 -4.00
C CYS A 62 -1.44 -3.17 -3.37
N ARG A 63 -0.72 -3.34 -2.26
CA ARG A 63 -0.67 -4.62 -1.54
C ARG A 63 -2.03 -5.01 -0.99
N TRP A 64 -2.74 -4.09 -0.36
CA TRP A 64 -4.10 -4.34 0.12
C TRP A 64 -5.06 -4.73 -1.00
N LYS A 65 -4.97 -4.04 -2.14
CA LYS A 65 -5.78 -4.36 -3.31
C LYS A 65 -5.47 -5.76 -3.87
N LEU A 66 -4.20 -6.16 -3.87
CA LEU A 66 -3.79 -7.51 -4.24
C LEU A 66 -4.34 -8.56 -3.26
N ASP A 67 -4.26 -8.30 -1.96
CA ASP A 67 -4.75 -9.20 -0.93
C ASP A 67 -6.27 -9.39 -1.04
N LEU A 68 -7.03 -8.33 -1.36
CA LEU A 68 -8.46 -8.41 -1.65
C LEU A 68 -8.78 -9.32 -2.85
N GLN A 69 -7.94 -9.32 -3.89
CA GLN A 69 -8.09 -10.21 -5.04
C GLN A 69 -7.66 -11.65 -4.73
N LEU A 70 -6.73 -11.83 -3.80
CA LEU A 70 -6.23 -13.15 -3.37
C LEU A 70 -7.24 -13.90 -2.50
N LEU A 71 -8.03 -13.20 -1.67
CA LEU A 71 -9.04 -13.79 -0.77
C LEU A 71 -10.05 -14.72 -1.48
N PRO A 72 -10.69 -14.33 -2.61
CA PRO A 72 -11.58 -15.23 -3.36
C PRO A 72 -10.83 -16.30 -4.19
N GLY A 73 -9.50 -16.28 -4.20
CA GLY A 73 -8.65 -17.14 -5.01
C GLY A 73 -8.30 -16.48 -6.34
N LEU A 74 -7.00 -16.32 -6.60
CA LEU A 74 -6.51 -15.77 -7.86
C LEU A 74 -6.85 -16.75 -8.99
N THR A 75 -7.77 -16.38 -9.89
CA THR A 75 -7.95 -17.17 -11.10
C THR A 75 -6.66 -17.10 -11.91
N LYS A 76 -6.22 -18.23 -12.49
CA LYS A 76 -4.93 -18.38 -13.19
C LYS A 76 -4.71 -17.38 -14.34
N ASN A 77 -5.70 -16.56 -14.69
CA ASN A 77 -5.66 -15.61 -15.80
C ASN A 77 -5.67 -14.13 -15.38
N THR A 78 -5.82 -13.82 -14.08
CA THR A 78 -5.81 -12.43 -13.61
C THR A 78 -4.36 -11.98 -13.35
N GLN A 79 -3.65 -11.60 -14.42
CA GLN A 79 -2.30 -11.02 -14.33
C GLN A 79 -2.33 -9.50 -14.09
N ARG A 80 -3.51 -8.89 -14.05
CA ARG A 80 -3.71 -7.46 -13.84
C ARG A 80 -4.98 -7.23 -13.03
N ILE A 81 -4.89 -6.33 -12.06
CA ILE A 81 -6.02 -5.78 -11.30
C ILE A 81 -6.16 -4.31 -11.74
N PRO A 82 -7.10 -3.97 -12.63
CA PRO A 82 -7.29 -2.61 -13.14
C PRO A 82 -7.67 -1.62 -12.04
N ALA A 83 -7.39 -0.34 -12.24
CA ALA A 83 -7.72 0.72 -11.27
C ALA A 83 -9.19 0.74 -10.85
N GLY A 84 -10.10 0.47 -11.80
CA GLY A 84 -11.55 0.41 -11.60
C GLY A 84 -12.06 -0.83 -10.86
N GLU A 85 -11.26 -1.87 -10.71
CA GLU A 85 -11.65 -3.10 -10.00
C GLU A 85 -11.34 -2.98 -8.51
N LEU A 86 -12.18 -3.58 -7.66
CA LEU A 86 -12.05 -3.61 -6.21
C LEU A 86 -11.99 -2.22 -5.53
N MET A 87 -12.44 -1.14 -6.19
CA MET A 87 -12.36 0.21 -5.63
C MET A 87 -13.13 0.33 -4.33
N VAL A 88 -14.39 -0.12 -4.35
CA VAL A 88 -15.30 -0.01 -3.21
C VAL A 88 -14.82 -0.90 -2.08
N GLU A 89 -14.36 -2.10 -2.40
CA GLU A 89 -13.83 -3.08 -1.48
C GLU A 89 -12.55 -2.57 -0.81
N LEU A 90 -11.65 -1.95 -1.57
CA LEU A 90 -10.43 -1.32 -1.06
C LEU A 90 -10.75 -0.18 -0.10
N GLU A 91 -11.64 0.74 -0.50
CA GLU A 91 -12.07 1.85 0.36
C GLU A 91 -12.75 1.35 1.63
N GLN A 92 -13.60 0.33 1.53
CA GLN A 92 -14.27 -0.28 2.69
C GLN A 92 -13.28 -0.99 3.60
N ALA A 93 -12.34 -1.76 3.05
CA ALA A 93 -11.31 -2.42 3.83
C ALA A 93 -10.50 -1.39 4.61
N ILE A 94 -9.98 -0.36 3.93
CA ILE A 94 -9.14 0.66 4.59
C ILE A 94 -9.95 1.45 5.61
N SER A 95 -11.24 1.66 5.35
CA SER A 95 -12.13 2.31 6.33
C SER A 95 -12.38 1.48 7.58
N LYS A 96 -12.35 0.15 7.48
CA LYS A 96 -12.52 -0.74 8.64
C LYS A 96 -11.29 -0.71 9.54
N GLU A 97 -10.10 -0.69 8.93
CA GLU A 97 -8.83 -0.79 9.66
C GLU A 97 -7.80 0.24 9.18
N PRO A 98 -8.08 1.55 9.28
CA PRO A 98 -7.18 2.58 8.78
C PRO A 98 -5.83 2.58 9.52
N GLN A 99 -5.83 2.16 10.80
CA GLN A 99 -4.64 2.07 11.63
C GLN A 99 -3.66 1.01 11.14
N HIS A 100 -4.13 -0.08 10.51
CA HIS A 100 -3.21 -1.09 9.94
C HIS A 100 -2.44 -0.52 8.76
N LEU A 101 -3.09 0.24 7.88
CA LEU A 101 -2.42 0.90 6.77
C LEU A 101 -1.42 1.96 7.26
N ILE A 102 -1.82 2.80 8.23
CA ILE A 102 -0.94 3.82 8.82
C ILE A 102 0.27 3.16 9.48
N SER A 103 0.05 2.14 10.31
CA SER A 103 1.14 1.45 11.03
C SER A 103 2.12 0.79 10.07
N TYR A 104 1.62 0.16 9.00
CA TYR A 104 2.46 -0.42 7.96
C TYR A 104 3.33 0.64 7.27
N VAL A 105 2.75 1.79 6.90
CA VAL A 105 3.52 2.88 6.28
C VAL A 105 4.59 3.43 7.24
N LEU A 106 4.26 3.59 8.52
CA LEU A 106 5.23 4.06 9.51
C LEU A 106 6.35 3.04 9.73
N ASP A 107 6.04 1.74 9.78
CA ASP A 107 7.02 0.66 9.94
C ASP A 107 8.00 0.59 8.76
N GLU A 108 7.50 0.64 7.52
CA GLU A 108 8.33 0.67 6.30
C GLU A 108 9.21 1.93 6.21
N LEU A 109 8.76 3.03 6.82
CA LEU A 109 9.57 4.23 6.96
C LEU A 109 10.57 4.14 8.12
N GLY A 110 10.48 3.15 9.00
CA GLY A 110 11.31 3.03 10.21
C GLY A 110 10.89 3.99 11.33
N LEU A 111 9.64 4.44 11.31
CA LEU A 111 9.03 5.37 12.26
C LEU A 111 8.06 4.70 13.25
N ALA A 112 7.95 3.37 13.21
CA ALA A 112 7.15 2.62 14.17
C ALA A 112 7.74 2.77 15.59
N THR A 113 6.96 3.32 16.51
CA THR A 113 7.25 3.41 17.95
C THR A 113 6.88 2.15 18.69
#